data_AF-A0A078GHH4-F1
#
_entry.id   AF-A0A078GHH4-F1
#
_cell.length_a   1.000
_cell.length_b   1.000
_cell.length_c   1.000
_cell.angle_alpha   90.00
_cell.angle_beta   90.00
_cell.angle_gamma   90.00
#
_symmetry.space_group_name_H-M   'P 1'
#
loop_
_entity.id
_entity.type
_entity.pdbx_description
1 polymer ?
#
loop_
_entity_poly.entity_id
_entity_poly.type
_entity_poly.pdbx_seq_one_letter_code
_entity_poly.pdbx_strand_id
1 'polypeptide(L)'
;MKNFVTYKNLLFNLLLNTQTSTKAKDFTKKQKNKKTCAFYCEKKMNTDAVAPTLQGEWIKVEQKGGNAPGKRCSHGIAVVGDKLYSFGGELETNVAIDKDLYVFDLNTQNWSIAPANGDVVPTISSFGVRMVAVGTKLYVFGGRNEDKVSSDFYSYDTVTNEWKFLTKLGEEGGPETRTYHSMAADENHVYVFGGVNQGGEMVTPFRFRTVESYNIDDGKWAQLPDPGEQFPMFEKKEELDSMWCKGRFGWFTGLQLRLILMGIMTTSLIKCNFTIRPLKNGPK
;
A
#
# COMPACT_ATOMS: atom_id res chain seq x y z
N MET A 1 12.13 7.67 32.74
CA MET A 1 12.59 6.27 32.57
C MET A 1 11.37 5.40 32.28
N LYS A 2 11.45 4.58 31.22
CA LYS A 2 10.50 3.53 30.76
C LYS A 2 9.22 4.07 30.07
N ASN A 3 8.83 3.70 28.84
CA ASN A 3 9.26 2.66 27.90
C ASN A 3 9.01 3.11 26.45
N PHE A 4 10.04 3.05 25.61
CA PHE A 4 9.90 2.95 24.15
C PHE A 4 9.82 1.46 23.80
N VAL A 5 8.75 1.03 23.10
CA VAL A 5 8.67 -0.32 22.52
C VAL A 5 8.91 -0.21 21.03
N THR A 6 10.11 -0.60 20.61
CA THR A 6 10.55 -0.69 19.23
C THR A 6 9.99 -1.97 18.60
N TYR A 7 9.28 -1.86 17.47
CA TYR A 7 8.75 -2.99 16.69
C TYR A 7 9.87 -3.76 15.96
N LYS A 8 10.66 -4.57 16.69
CA LYS A 8 11.70 -5.41 16.07
C LYS A 8 11.71 -6.89 16.46
N ASN A 9 10.77 -7.38 17.29
CA ASN A 9 10.86 -8.74 17.86
C ASN A 9 9.79 -9.76 17.41
N LEU A 10 8.94 -9.48 16.43
CA LEU A 10 7.96 -10.49 15.97
C LEU A 10 8.49 -11.49 14.92
N LEU A 11 9.61 -11.21 14.25
CA LEU A 11 10.14 -12.09 13.19
C LEU A 11 11.09 -13.18 13.69
N PHE A 12 11.62 -13.07 14.91
CA PHE A 12 12.67 -14.00 15.38
C PHE A 12 12.12 -15.30 16.02
N ASN A 13 10.89 -15.29 16.54
CA ASN A 13 10.31 -16.47 17.22
C ASN A 13 9.65 -17.49 16.28
N LEU A 14 9.52 -17.20 14.98
CA LEU A 14 8.89 -18.11 14.00
C LEU A 14 9.85 -19.17 13.43
N LEU A 15 11.16 -19.06 13.68
CA LEU A 15 12.16 -19.92 13.04
C LEU A 15 12.65 -21.11 13.88
N LEU A 16 12.29 -21.22 15.16
CA LEU A 16 12.92 -22.21 16.06
C LEU A 16 12.08 -23.43 16.45
N ASN A 17 10.80 -23.53 16.09
CA ASN A 17 9.94 -24.63 16.52
C ASN A 17 9.50 -25.57 15.39
N THR A 18 10.45 -26.17 14.68
CA THR A 18 10.14 -27.32 13.80
C THR A 18 10.96 -28.55 14.17
N GLN A 19 10.34 -29.44 14.97
CA GLN A 19 10.81 -30.82 15.09
C GLN A 19 10.43 -31.57 13.79
N THR A 20 11.43 -32.12 13.11
CA THR A 20 11.22 -32.93 11.90
C THR A 20 11.12 -34.40 12.32
N SER A 21 10.02 -35.07 11.98
CA SER A 21 9.93 -36.54 12.05
C SER A 21 9.69 -37.07 10.64
N THR A 22 10.61 -37.88 10.13
CA THR A 22 10.52 -38.54 8.82
C THR A 22 10.00 -39.97 9.01
N LYS A 23 8.89 -40.33 8.35
CA LYS A 23 8.49 -41.73 8.15
C LYS A 23 8.58 -42.07 6.67
N ALA A 24 9.42 -43.04 6.31
CA ALA A 24 9.47 -43.61 4.98
C ALA A 24 8.35 -44.65 4.80
N LYS A 25 7.63 -44.61 3.66
CA LYS A 25 6.81 -45.72 3.20
C LYS A 25 7.33 -46.16 1.83
N ASP A 26 7.73 -47.43 1.74
CA ASP A 26 8.15 -48.04 0.48
C ASP A 26 6.95 -48.39 -0.39
N PHE A 27 6.91 -47.85 -1.61
CA PHE A 27 6.06 -48.34 -2.69
C PHE A 27 6.96 -48.90 -3.80
N THR A 28 7.02 -50.22 -3.93
CA THR A 28 7.69 -50.87 -5.06
C THR A 28 6.69 -51.20 -6.16
N LYS A 29 6.76 -50.47 -7.28
CA LYS A 29 6.16 -50.92 -8.55
C LYS A 29 7.27 -51.30 -9.52
N LYS A 30 7.31 -52.58 -9.91
CA LYS A 30 8.27 -53.13 -10.89
C LYS A 30 7.99 -52.52 -12.27
N GLN A 31 8.87 -51.63 -12.71
CA GLN A 31 9.05 -51.28 -14.11
C GLN A 31 10.53 -51.45 -14.45
N LYS A 32 10.82 -52.23 -15.50
CA LYS A 32 12.18 -52.53 -15.96
C LYS A 32 12.90 -51.21 -16.29
N ASN A 33 14.10 -51.04 -15.72
CA ASN A 33 15.11 -50.03 -16.03
C ASN A 33 14.72 -48.54 -15.84
N LYS A 34 14.60 -48.12 -14.57
CA LYS A 34 15.24 -46.92 -13.96
C LYS A 34 14.67 -46.76 -12.55
N LYS A 35 15.50 -46.95 -11.51
CA LYS A 35 15.12 -46.63 -10.12
C LYS A 35 15.24 -45.13 -9.93
N THR A 36 14.12 -44.41 -9.93
CA THR A 36 14.05 -43.03 -9.42
C THR A 36 13.27 -43.05 -8.12
N CYS A 37 13.96 -42.82 -7.00
CA CYS A 37 13.33 -42.56 -5.71
C CYS A 37 12.99 -41.06 -5.65
N ALA A 38 11.71 -40.73 -5.68
CA ALA A 38 11.26 -39.38 -5.37
C ALA A 38 11.00 -39.29 -3.86
N PHE A 39 11.74 -38.42 -3.17
CA PHE A 39 11.45 -38.08 -1.78
C PHE A 39 10.45 -36.93 -1.77
N TYR A 40 9.21 -37.21 -1.39
CA TYR A 40 8.21 -36.17 -1.14
C TYR A 40 8.23 -35.83 0.34
N CYS A 41 8.53 -34.56 0.66
CA CYS A 41 8.45 -34.04 2.02
C CYS A 41 7.08 -33.36 2.19
N GLU A 42 6.10 -34.08 2.75
CA GLU A 42 4.89 -33.44 3.26
C GLU A 42 5.26 -32.66 4.52
N LYS A 43 5.56 -31.36 4.37
CA LYS A 43 5.45 -30.45 5.51
C LYS A 43 3.95 -30.34 5.82
N LYS A 44 3.47 -31.13 6.78
CA LYS A 44 2.23 -30.80 7.48
C LYS A 44 2.45 -29.49 8.20
N MET A 45 2.01 -28.39 7.59
CA MET A 45 1.85 -27.14 8.30
C MET A 45 0.85 -27.41 9.41
N ASN A 46 1.27 -27.21 10.65
CA ASN A 46 0.37 -27.27 11.79
C ASN A 46 -0.61 -26.11 11.64
N THR A 47 -1.85 -26.40 11.25
CA THR A 47 -2.92 -25.42 11.02
C THR A 47 -3.49 -24.86 12.32
N ASP A 48 -2.97 -25.26 13.48
CA ASP A 48 -3.48 -24.86 14.80
C ASP A 48 -2.85 -23.55 15.33
N ALA A 49 -1.96 -22.91 14.57
CA ALA A 49 -1.47 -21.58 14.92
C ALA A 49 -2.54 -20.53 14.56
N VAL A 50 -3.43 -20.23 15.50
CA VAL A 50 -4.36 -19.11 15.42
C VAL A 50 -3.56 -17.84 15.15
N ALA A 51 -3.70 -17.25 13.96
CA ALA A 51 -3.10 -15.97 13.63
C ALA A 51 -3.57 -14.95 14.70
N PRO A 52 -2.68 -14.12 15.26
CA PRO A 52 -3.09 -13.16 16.28
C PRO A 52 -4.15 -12.22 15.70
N THR A 53 -5.34 -12.24 16.29
CA THR A 53 -6.43 -11.32 15.92
C THR A 53 -6.09 -9.93 16.44
N LEU A 54 -6.17 -8.91 15.57
CA LEU A 54 -6.03 -7.51 15.97
C LEU A 54 -7.12 -7.16 17.00
N GLN A 55 -6.72 -6.64 18.16
CA GLN A 55 -7.63 -6.13 19.20
C GLN A 55 -7.48 -4.61 19.31
N GLY A 56 -8.56 -3.91 19.61
CA GLY A 56 -8.58 -2.45 19.77
C GLY A 56 -9.95 -1.93 20.20
N GLU A 57 -10.02 -0.63 20.51
CA GLU A 57 -11.23 0.07 20.92
C GLU A 57 -11.45 1.30 20.03
N TRP A 58 -12.71 1.57 19.70
CA TRP A 58 -13.11 2.80 19.02
C TRP A 58 -13.24 3.94 20.03
N ILE A 59 -12.46 4.99 19.84
CA ILE A 59 -12.50 6.18 20.69
C ILE A 59 -12.97 7.36 19.84
N LYS A 60 -14.03 8.02 20.28
CA LYS A 60 -14.42 9.32 19.74
C LYS A 60 -13.54 10.39 20.37
N VAL A 61 -12.59 10.91 19.59
CA VAL A 61 -11.71 12.01 20.04
C VAL A 61 -12.55 13.27 20.29
N GLU A 62 -12.44 13.83 21.50
CA GLU A 62 -13.09 15.09 21.86
C GLU A 62 -12.41 16.26 21.13
N GLN A 63 -13.21 17.23 20.69
CA GLN A 63 -12.73 18.47 20.08
C GLN A 63 -13.26 19.62 20.92
N LYS A 64 -12.40 20.17 21.78
CA LYS A 64 -12.79 21.13 22.85
C LYS A 64 -13.09 22.53 22.34
N GLY A 65 -12.67 22.86 21.13
CA GLY A 65 -12.95 24.13 20.47
C GLY A 65 -11.83 24.61 19.58
N GLY A 66 -11.76 25.93 19.41
CA GLY A 66 -10.82 26.62 18.53
C GLY A 66 -11.30 26.77 17.09
N ASN A 67 -10.39 27.15 16.20
CA ASN A 67 -10.69 27.41 14.79
C ASN A 67 -10.70 26.08 14.02
N ALA A 68 -11.79 25.32 14.15
CA ALA A 68 -11.91 23.99 13.57
C ALA A 68 -12.26 24.01 12.07
N PRO A 69 -11.86 22.98 11.31
CA PRO A 69 -12.21 22.82 9.89
C PRO A 69 -13.72 22.64 9.62
N GLY A 70 -14.54 22.44 10.65
CA GLY A 70 -15.94 22.12 10.46
C GLY A 70 -16.17 20.80 9.70
N LYS A 71 -17.36 20.63 9.12
CA LYS A 71 -17.75 19.41 8.41
C LYS A 71 -17.15 19.45 6.99
N ARG A 72 -16.44 18.38 6.60
CA ARG A 72 -15.85 18.25 5.27
C ARG A 72 -15.59 16.79 4.90
N CYS A 73 -15.63 16.47 3.62
CA CYS A 73 -15.13 15.23 3.03
C CYS A 73 -14.06 15.55 1.98
N SER A 74 -13.47 14.53 1.35
CA SER A 74 -12.50 14.69 0.26
C SER A 74 -11.26 15.56 0.60
N HIS A 75 -10.90 15.65 1.88
CA HIS A 75 -9.76 16.41 2.40
C HIS A 75 -8.54 15.49 2.66
N GLY A 76 -7.39 16.09 2.93
CA GLY A 76 -6.17 15.39 3.34
C GLY A 76 -5.90 15.58 4.84
N ILE A 77 -5.42 14.54 5.50
CA ILE A 77 -4.91 14.61 6.88
C ILE A 77 -3.53 13.97 7.00
N ALA A 78 -2.71 14.48 7.91
CA ALA A 78 -1.43 13.87 8.27
C ALA A 78 -1.06 14.27 9.71
N VAL A 79 -0.19 13.50 10.36
CA VAL A 79 0.23 13.74 11.75
C VAL A 79 1.74 14.01 11.79
N VAL A 80 2.14 15.09 12.48
CA VAL A 80 3.54 15.40 12.78
C VAL A 80 3.66 15.65 14.28
N GLY A 81 4.40 14.79 14.98
CA GLY A 81 4.46 14.81 16.44
C GLY A 81 3.06 14.63 17.06
N ASP A 82 2.71 15.48 18.02
CA ASP A 82 1.41 15.46 18.69
C ASP A 82 0.35 16.34 17.99
N LYS A 83 0.54 16.64 16.71
CA LYS A 83 -0.36 17.52 15.95
C LYS A 83 -0.89 16.82 14.71
N LEU A 84 -2.20 16.80 14.56
CA LEU A 84 -2.89 16.37 13.35
C LEU A 84 -3.17 17.60 12.49
N TYR A 85 -2.87 17.50 11.20
CA TYR A 85 -3.10 18.55 10.21
C TYR A 85 -4.23 18.14 9.27
N SER A 86 -5.04 19.10 8.84
CA SER A 86 -6.14 18.90 7.89
C SER A 86 -6.14 20.03 6.87
N PHE A 87 -6.31 19.68 5.58
CA PHE A 87 -6.26 20.64 4.48
C PHE A 87 -7.28 20.32 3.38
N GLY A 88 -7.90 21.37 2.85
CA GLY A 88 -8.88 21.32 1.76
C GLY A 88 -10.17 20.61 2.14
N GLY A 89 -10.91 20.16 1.13
CA GLY A 89 -12.16 19.41 1.26
C GLY A 89 -13.37 20.11 0.67
N GLU A 90 -14.47 19.37 0.61
CA GLU A 90 -15.78 19.82 0.16
C GLU A 90 -16.84 19.51 1.23
N LEU A 91 -17.90 20.32 1.27
CA LEU A 91 -19.09 20.06 2.09
C LEU A 91 -20.32 19.95 1.19
N GLU A 92 -20.48 20.92 0.31
CA GLU A 92 -21.41 20.83 -0.81
C GLU A 92 -20.73 20.12 -1.99
N THR A 93 -21.53 19.36 -2.75
CA THR A 93 -21.03 18.54 -3.85
C THR A 93 -20.27 19.39 -4.87
N ASN A 94 -18.99 19.07 -5.07
CA ASN A 94 -18.08 19.76 -5.99
C ASN A 94 -17.78 21.23 -5.65
N VAL A 95 -17.93 21.65 -4.39
CA VAL A 95 -17.61 23.03 -3.95
C VAL A 95 -16.48 22.99 -2.93
N ALA A 96 -15.34 23.59 -3.26
CA ALA A 96 -14.21 23.67 -2.33
C ALA A 96 -14.51 24.65 -1.18
N ILE A 97 -14.11 24.30 0.04
CA ILE A 97 -14.45 25.11 1.23
C ILE A 97 -13.48 26.29 1.42
N ASP A 98 -12.19 25.99 1.62
CA ASP A 98 -11.18 26.95 2.04
C ASP A 98 -9.77 26.50 1.62
N LYS A 99 -8.76 27.28 2.04
CA LYS A 99 -7.33 27.09 1.75
C LYS A 99 -6.50 26.98 3.03
N ASP A 100 -7.17 26.88 4.17
CA ASP A 100 -6.53 26.93 5.48
C ASP A 100 -5.92 25.57 5.82
N LEU A 101 -4.76 25.60 6.48
CA LEU A 101 -4.18 24.43 7.11
C LEU A 101 -4.60 24.39 8.57
N TYR A 102 -5.51 23.48 8.89
CA TYR A 102 -6.00 23.30 10.25
C TYR A 102 -5.07 22.39 11.03
N VAL A 103 -4.85 22.73 12.29
CA VAL A 103 -3.99 22.00 13.22
C VAL A 103 -4.80 21.62 14.45
N PHE A 104 -4.91 20.34 14.71
CA PHE A 104 -5.47 19.79 15.92
C PHE A 104 -4.34 19.32 16.82
N ASP A 105 -4.22 19.92 17.99
CA ASP A 105 -3.26 19.51 18.99
C ASP A 105 -3.82 18.34 19.81
N LEU A 106 -3.19 17.17 19.74
CA LEU A 106 -3.67 15.94 20.38
C LEU A 106 -3.62 16.00 21.91
N ASN A 107 -2.76 16.86 22.48
CA ASN A 107 -2.62 17.03 23.91
C ASN A 107 -3.72 17.93 24.49
N THR A 108 -3.99 19.06 23.83
CA THR A 108 -5.00 20.04 24.28
C THR A 108 -6.39 19.78 23.72
N GLN A 109 -6.49 19.01 22.63
CA GLN A 109 -7.72 18.73 21.89
C GLN A 109 -8.40 19.99 21.34
N ASN A 110 -7.62 21.01 21.01
CA ASN A 110 -8.09 22.25 20.39
C ASN A 110 -7.57 22.39 18.96
N TRP A 111 -8.37 23.08 18.14
CA TRP A 111 -8.02 23.44 16.78
C TRP A 111 -7.43 24.85 16.69
N SER A 112 -6.48 25.02 15.77
CA SER A 112 -5.97 26.32 15.32
C SER A 112 -5.75 26.30 13.81
N ILE A 113 -5.51 27.47 13.22
CA ILE A 113 -5.10 27.59 11.82
C ILE A 113 -3.59 27.85 11.80
N ALA A 114 -2.86 27.08 10.99
CA ALA A 114 -1.42 27.26 10.82
C ALA A 114 -1.14 28.56 10.04
N PRO A 115 -0.03 29.27 10.33
CA PRO A 115 0.34 30.46 9.56
C PRO A 115 0.50 30.15 8.06
N ALA A 116 -0.08 31.00 7.22
CA ALA A 116 0.07 30.96 5.77
C ALA A 116 1.31 31.76 5.32
N ASN A 117 2.47 31.45 5.91
CA ASN A 117 3.74 32.09 5.55
C ASN A 117 4.45 31.35 4.41
N GLY A 118 5.51 31.95 3.87
CA GLY A 118 6.33 31.41 2.79
C GLY A 118 6.19 32.21 1.49
N ASP A 119 7.09 31.95 0.54
CA ASP A 119 7.13 32.71 -0.73
C ASP A 119 5.92 32.44 -1.62
N VAL A 120 5.41 31.20 -1.59
CA VAL A 120 4.27 30.76 -2.40
C VAL A 120 3.39 29.81 -1.58
N VAL A 121 2.17 30.27 -1.29
CA VAL A 121 1.12 29.51 -0.58
C VAL A 121 0.13 28.91 -1.57
N PRO A 122 -0.59 27.82 -1.22
CA PRO A 122 -1.70 27.33 -2.03
C PRO A 122 -2.74 28.43 -2.28
N THR A 123 -2.88 28.83 -3.54
CA THR A 123 -3.73 29.97 -3.92
C THR A 123 -5.17 29.59 -4.25
N ILE A 124 -5.47 28.30 -4.36
CA ILE A 124 -6.81 27.79 -4.68
C ILE A 124 -7.36 26.92 -3.54
N SER A 125 -8.67 27.01 -3.28
CA SER A 125 -9.37 26.06 -2.42
C SER A 125 -9.56 24.79 -3.22
N SER A 126 -9.40 23.63 -2.60
CA SER A 126 -9.42 22.36 -3.34
C SER A 126 -10.00 21.21 -2.53
N PHE A 127 -10.68 20.32 -3.25
CA PHE A 127 -11.16 19.03 -2.75
C PHE A 127 -10.61 17.88 -3.60
N GLY A 128 -10.70 16.67 -3.05
CA GLY A 128 -10.04 15.50 -3.62
C GLY A 128 -8.51 15.55 -3.49
N VAL A 129 -8.01 16.39 -2.56
CA VAL A 129 -6.61 16.55 -2.18
C VAL A 129 -6.14 15.37 -1.32
N ARG A 130 -4.84 15.13 -1.26
CA ARG A 130 -4.22 14.25 -0.26
C ARG A 130 -3.01 14.92 0.35
N MET A 131 -2.68 14.48 1.56
CA MET A 131 -1.57 14.98 2.34
C MET A 131 -0.86 13.83 3.05
N VAL A 132 0.47 13.89 3.10
CA VAL A 132 1.31 12.95 3.86
C VAL A 132 2.37 13.73 4.64
N ALA A 133 2.94 13.09 5.67
CA ALA A 133 4.02 13.66 6.47
C ALA A 133 5.31 12.86 6.27
N VAL A 134 6.44 13.56 6.10
CA VAL A 134 7.78 12.99 6.15
C VAL A 134 8.65 13.88 7.03
N GLY A 135 9.16 13.33 8.14
CA GLY A 135 9.85 14.11 9.16
C GLY A 135 8.96 15.20 9.74
N THR A 136 9.38 16.46 9.61
CA THR A 136 8.64 17.65 10.06
C THR A 136 7.93 18.39 8.92
N LYS A 137 7.86 17.79 7.73
CA LYS A 137 7.25 18.41 6.56
C LYS A 137 5.98 17.67 6.16
N LEU A 138 4.96 18.43 5.82
CA LEU A 138 3.75 17.96 5.16
C LEU A 138 3.93 18.13 3.66
N TYR A 139 3.40 17.20 2.88
CA TYR A 139 3.38 17.27 1.42
C TYR A 139 1.95 17.15 0.95
N VAL A 140 1.48 18.14 0.19
CA VAL A 140 0.11 18.25 -0.32
C VAL A 140 0.15 18.19 -1.84
N PHE A 141 -0.65 17.29 -2.41
CA PHE A 141 -0.68 17.08 -3.85
C PHE A 141 -2.11 17.18 -4.40
N GLY A 142 -2.23 17.85 -5.55
CA GLY A 142 -3.38 17.73 -6.44
C GLY A 142 -4.70 18.18 -5.82
N GLY A 143 -5.79 17.57 -6.27
CA GLY A 143 -7.13 18.08 -6.00
C GLY A 143 -7.51 19.21 -6.96
N ARG A 144 -8.77 19.65 -6.89
CA ARG A 144 -9.31 20.69 -7.76
C ARG A 144 -10.35 21.55 -7.06
N ASN A 145 -10.66 22.69 -7.64
CA ASN A 145 -11.83 23.49 -7.28
C ASN A 145 -13.05 23.16 -8.18
N GLU A 146 -14.15 23.88 -7.95
CA GLU A 146 -15.41 23.86 -8.69
C GLU A 146 -15.22 24.18 -10.19
N ASP A 147 -14.31 25.11 -10.51
CA ASP A 147 -13.93 25.49 -11.89
C ASP A 147 -12.98 24.49 -12.55
N LYS A 148 -12.73 23.35 -11.89
CA LYS A 148 -11.79 22.31 -12.27
C LYS A 148 -10.33 22.73 -12.28
N VAL A 149 -9.97 23.93 -11.80
CA VAL A 149 -8.58 24.34 -11.63
C VAL A 149 -7.91 23.40 -10.63
N SER A 150 -6.81 22.78 -11.05
CA SER A 150 -6.07 21.80 -10.24
C SER A 150 -5.06 22.48 -9.33
N SER A 151 -4.90 21.97 -8.11
CA SER A 151 -3.83 22.42 -7.22
C SER A 151 -2.52 21.74 -7.59
N ASP A 152 -1.42 22.40 -7.28
CA ASP A 152 -0.07 21.92 -7.56
C ASP A 152 0.50 21.08 -6.40
N PHE A 153 1.80 20.81 -6.42
CA PHE A 153 2.50 20.11 -5.34
C PHE A 153 3.22 21.08 -4.41
N TYR A 154 2.88 21.03 -3.12
CA TYR A 154 3.38 21.93 -2.08
C TYR A 154 3.93 21.13 -0.90
N SER A 155 4.84 21.76 -0.16
CA SER A 155 5.19 21.32 1.20
C SER A 155 4.92 22.40 2.23
N TYR A 156 4.63 21.99 3.46
CA TYR A 156 4.57 22.86 4.63
C TYR A 156 5.56 22.39 5.68
N ASP A 157 6.47 23.25 6.12
CA ASP A 157 7.38 22.96 7.22
C ASP A 157 6.73 23.31 8.55
N THR A 158 6.53 22.31 9.43
CA THR A 158 5.84 22.53 10.72
C THR A 158 6.73 23.19 11.77
N VAL A 159 8.03 23.32 11.52
CA VAL A 159 8.99 24.00 12.42
C VAL A 159 9.09 25.47 12.06
N THR A 160 9.29 25.79 10.77
CA THR A 160 9.35 27.19 10.32
C THR A 160 7.97 27.81 10.09
N ASN A 161 6.92 26.98 10.00
CA ASN A 161 5.54 27.37 9.69
C ASN A 161 5.40 28.03 8.32
N GLU A 162 6.10 27.51 7.32
CA GLU A 162 6.17 28.07 5.97
C GLU A 162 5.74 27.06 4.91
N TRP A 163 4.95 27.54 3.96
CA TRP A 163 4.67 26.87 2.71
C TRP A 163 5.81 27.04 1.72
N LYS A 164 6.02 26.01 0.91
CA LYS A 164 6.91 26.04 -0.24
C LYS A 164 6.24 25.36 -1.42
N PHE A 165 6.22 26.04 -2.55
CA PHE A 165 5.89 25.46 -3.85
C PHE A 165 7.01 24.53 -4.32
N LEU A 166 6.67 23.31 -4.72
CA LEU A 166 7.65 22.30 -5.15
C LEU A 166 7.58 22.01 -6.64
N THR A 167 6.38 21.80 -7.19
CA THR A 167 6.25 21.38 -8.60
C THR A 167 4.92 21.84 -9.18
N LYS A 168 4.98 22.38 -10.40
CA LYS A 168 3.80 22.67 -11.23
C LYS A 168 3.30 21.37 -11.84
N LEU A 169 2.03 21.02 -11.61
CA LEU A 169 1.47 19.78 -12.14
C LEU A 169 0.97 19.95 -13.57
N GLY A 170 1.12 18.90 -14.38
CA GLY A 170 0.72 18.90 -15.79
C GLY A 170 1.69 19.65 -16.73
N GLU A 171 2.86 20.07 -16.23
CA GLU A 171 3.94 20.67 -17.03
C GLU A 171 5.14 19.72 -17.15
N GLU A 172 6.07 20.04 -18.05
CA GLU A 172 7.28 19.24 -18.27
C GLU A 172 8.09 19.08 -16.98
N GLY A 173 8.38 17.84 -16.59
CA GLY A 173 9.11 17.52 -15.36
C GLY A 173 8.24 17.34 -14.11
N GLY A 174 6.93 17.61 -14.19
CA GLY A 174 5.96 17.31 -13.14
C GLY A 174 4.99 16.18 -13.55
N PRO A 175 4.39 15.47 -12.58
CA PRO A 175 3.34 14.52 -12.88
C PRO A 175 2.06 15.24 -13.30
N GLU A 176 1.13 14.51 -13.92
CA GLU A 176 -0.15 15.08 -14.36
C GLU A 176 -0.99 15.58 -13.19
N THR A 177 -1.91 16.49 -13.48
CA THR A 177 -2.91 16.91 -12.50
C THR A 177 -3.86 15.75 -12.18
N ARG A 178 -4.06 15.47 -10.88
CA ARG A 178 -4.92 14.38 -10.41
C ARG A 178 -5.77 14.82 -9.21
N THR A 179 -7.04 14.41 -9.19
CA THR A 179 -7.94 14.53 -8.03
C THR A 179 -8.43 13.14 -7.59
N TYR A 180 -8.80 13.00 -6.31
CA TYR A 180 -9.22 11.74 -5.70
C TYR A 180 -8.18 10.60 -5.84
N HIS A 181 -6.90 10.97 -5.89
CA HIS A 181 -5.79 10.02 -5.88
C HIS A 181 -5.54 9.50 -4.45
N SER A 182 -4.59 8.58 -4.32
CA SER A 182 -4.08 8.11 -3.03
C SER A 182 -2.64 8.57 -2.84
N MET A 183 -2.24 8.84 -1.60
CA MET A 183 -0.85 9.14 -1.27
C MET A 183 -0.34 8.26 -0.14
N ALA A 184 0.94 7.97 -0.19
CA ALA A 184 1.71 7.37 0.90
C ALA A 184 3.12 7.97 0.88
N ALA A 185 3.90 7.75 1.94
CA ALA A 185 5.29 8.16 1.98
C ALA A 185 6.13 7.16 2.75
N ASP A 186 7.43 7.15 2.43
CA ASP A 186 8.47 6.56 3.25
C ASP A 186 9.42 7.65 3.77
N GLU A 187 10.62 7.27 4.21
CA GLU A 187 11.60 8.20 4.79
C GLU A 187 12.10 9.25 3.80
N ASN A 188 12.08 8.99 2.48
CA ASN A 188 12.65 9.89 1.46
C ASN A 188 11.78 10.07 0.21
N HIS A 189 10.64 9.38 0.12
CA HIS A 189 9.76 9.46 -1.05
C HIS A 189 8.32 9.76 -0.67
N VAL A 190 7.69 10.56 -1.52
CA VAL A 190 6.25 10.74 -1.56
C VAL A 190 5.70 10.01 -2.77
N TYR A 191 4.69 9.16 -2.56
CA TYR A 191 4.07 8.37 -3.61
C TYR A 191 2.65 8.85 -3.89
N VAL A 192 2.29 8.96 -5.17
CA VAL A 192 0.94 9.31 -5.64
C VAL A 192 0.45 8.20 -6.54
N PHE A 193 -0.63 7.52 -6.15
CA PHE A 193 -1.23 6.44 -6.92
C PHE A 193 -2.61 6.82 -7.45
N GLY A 194 -2.82 6.53 -8.74
CA GLY A 194 -4.15 6.59 -9.36
C GLY A 194 -4.76 8.00 -9.36
N GLY A 195 -6.06 8.06 -9.11
CA GLY A 195 -6.85 9.30 -9.20
C GLY A 195 -7.42 9.55 -10.59
N VAL A 196 -8.06 10.69 -10.74
CA VAL A 196 -8.78 11.11 -11.95
C VAL A 196 -8.11 12.36 -12.51
N ASN A 197 -7.86 12.37 -13.82
CA ASN A 197 -7.39 13.57 -14.52
C ASN A 197 -8.51 14.61 -14.62
N GLN A 198 -8.14 15.88 -14.77
CA GLN A 198 -9.08 16.99 -14.95
C GLN A 198 -10.01 16.82 -16.18
N GLY A 199 -9.54 16.12 -17.22
CA GLY A 199 -10.13 16.18 -18.55
C GLY A 199 -9.89 17.54 -19.21
N GLY A 200 -10.15 17.64 -20.51
CA GLY A 200 -10.10 18.89 -21.27
C GLY A 200 -11.31 18.99 -22.21
N GLU A 201 -11.37 20.03 -23.04
CA GLU A 201 -12.46 20.19 -24.02
C GLU A 201 -12.63 18.97 -24.94
N MET A 202 -11.51 18.32 -25.28
CA MET A 202 -11.47 17.17 -26.18
C MET A 202 -11.21 15.83 -25.48
N VAL A 203 -10.95 15.83 -24.18
CA VAL A 203 -10.52 14.63 -23.43
C VAL A 203 -11.43 14.43 -22.24
N THR A 204 -12.16 13.31 -22.23
CA THR A 204 -12.96 12.94 -21.07
C THR A 204 -12.05 12.57 -19.89
N PRO A 205 -12.42 12.90 -18.64
CA PRO A 205 -11.67 12.48 -17.47
C PRO A 205 -11.45 10.97 -17.44
N PHE A 206 -10.20 10.54 -17.28
CA PHE A 206 -9.82 9.15 -17.14
C PHE A 206 -9.12 8.89 -15.80
N ARG A 207 -9.02 7.62 -15.43
CA ARG A 207 -8.34 7.19 -14.20
C ARG A 207 -6.92 6.73 -14.47
N PHE A 208 -6.02 7.09 -13.58
CA PHE A 208 -4.66 6.59 -13.60
C PHE A 208 -4.56 5.23 -12.90
N ARG A 209 -3.64 4.40 -13.37
CA ARG A 209 -3.19 3.17 -12.70
C ARG A 209 -1.72 3.23 -12.27
N THR A 210 -1.05 4.34 -12.56
CA THR A 210 0.38 4.54 -12.34
C THR A 210 0.65 5.06 -10.93
N VAL A 211 1.90 4.89 -10.49
CA VAL A 211 2.43 5.49 -9.26
C VAL A 211 3.52 6.48 -9.64
N GLU A 212 3.35 7.73 -9.22
CA GLU A 212 4.40 8.74 -9.26
C GLU A 212 5.15 8.73 -7.93
N SER A 213 6.47 8.83 -7.99
CA SER A 213 7.34 8.94 -6.81
C SER A 213 8.12 10.24 -6.88
N TYR A 214 8.07 11.02 -5.80
CA TYR A 214 8.87 12.22 -5.60
C TYR A 214 9.98 11.91 -4.60
N ASN A 215 11.23 11.98 -5.05
CA ASN A 215 12.40 11.89 -4.18
C ASN A 215 12.63 13.26 -3.50
N ILE A 216 12.63 13.26 -2.17
CA ILE A 216 12.68 14.49 -1.37
C ILE A 216 14.07 15.13 -1.41
N ASP A 217 15.13 14.34 -1.35
CA ASP A 217 16.51 14.81 -1.40
C ASP A 217 16.86 15.43 -2.76
N ASP A 218 16.45 14.76 -3.85
CA ASP A 218 16.75 15.19 -5.22
C ASP A 218 15.78 16.25 -5.75
N GLY A 219 14.60 16.36 -5.13
CA GLY A 219 13.53 17.23 -5.57
C GLY A 219 12.96 16.86 -6.95
N LYS A 220 12.90 15.56 -7.25
CA LYS A 220 12.55 15.05 -8.60
C LYS A 220 11.46 14.00 -8.57
N TRP A 221 10.64 14.04 -9.62
CA TRP A 221 9.62 13.03 -9.89
C TRP A 221 10.15 11.92 -10.80
N ALA A 222 9.66 10.70 -10.56
CA ALA A 222 9.81 9.56 -11.44
C ALA A 222 8.57 8.68 -11.37
N GLN A 223 8.07 8.25 -12.53
CA GLN A 223 6.99 7.26 -12.61
C GLN A 223 7.57 5.87 -12.33
N LEU A 224 6.96 5.13 -11.40
CA LEU A 224 7.29 3.73 -11.15
C LEU A 224 6.77 2.83 -12.30
N PRO A 225 7.23 1.57 -12.41
CA PRO A 225 6.79 0.67 -13.48
C PRO A 225 5.26 0.58 -13.59
N ASP A 226 4.72 0.80 -14.79
CA ASP A 226 3.29 0.64 -15.07
C ASP A 226 2.91 -0.84 -14.86
N PRO A 227 1.91 -1.15 -14.02
CA PRO A 227 1.43 -2.53 -13.83
C PRO A 227 0.89 -3.18 -15.11
N GLY A 228 0.61 -2.41 -16.17
CA GLY A 228 0.16 -2.90 -17.47
C GLY A 228 -1.31 -3.34 -17.50
N GLU A 229 -1.69 -4.04 -18.58
CA GLU A 229 -3.08 -4.46 -18.83
C GLU A 229 -3.47 -5.81 -18.19
N GLN A 230 -2.71 -6.35 -17.22
CA GLN A 230 -3.01 -7.65 -16.59
C GLN A 230 -4.15 -7.60 -15.56
N PHE A 231 -5.23 -6.90 -15.88
CA PHE A 231 -6.51 -7.09 -15.21
C PHE A 231 -7.37 -7.95 -16.13
N PRO A 232 -7.74 -9.20 -15.77
CA PRO A 232 -8.85 -9.83 -16.45
C PRO A 232 -10.01 -8.84 -16.32
N MET A 233 -10.50 -8.38 -17.46
CA MET A 233 -11.73 -7.60 -17.52
C MET A 233 -12.72 -8.38 -16.65
N PHE A 234 -13.32 -7.73 -15.65
CA PHE A 234 -14.49 -8.31 -15.00
C PHE A 234 -15.57 -8.36 -16.07
N GLU A 235 -15.54 -9.39 -16.93
CA GLU A 235 -16.68 -9.77 -17.73
C GLU A 235 -17.81 -9.90 -16.72
N LYS A 236 -18.84 -9.07 -16.89
CA LYS A 236 -20.14 -9.34 -16.29
C LYS A 236 -20.44 -10.79 -16.65
N LYS A 237 -20.39 -11.67 -15.67
CA LYS A 237 -20.85 -13.04 -15.83
C LYS A 237 -22.36 -12.93 -15.97
N GLU A 238 -22.83 -12.76 -17.21
CA GLU A 238 -24.23 -12.98 -17.55
C GLU A 238 -24.54 -14.43 -17.15
N GLU A 239 -25.51 -14.53 -16.24
CA GLU A 239 -26.36 -15.68 -15.93
C GLU A 239 -25.68 -17.06 -15.83
N LEU A 240 -25.50 -17.50 -14.58
CA LEU A 240 -25.36 -18.91 -14.23
C LEU A 240 -26.68 -19.65 -14.47
N ASP A 241 -26.97 -19.99 -15.72
CA ASP A 241 -28.00 -20.97 -16.05
C ASP A 241 -27.40 -22.36 -16.31
N SER A 242 -27.47 -23.17 -15.25
CA SER A 242 -27.63 -24.64 -15.27
C SER A 242 -26.77 -25.46 -16.26
N MET A 243 -25.51 -25.71 -15.89
CA MET A 243 -24.74 -26.78 -16.53
C MET A 243 -25.16 -28.15 -15.96
N TRP A 244 -26.14 -28.78 -16.60
CA TRP A 244 -26.42 -30.21 -16.42
C TRP A 244 -25.23 -31.02 -16.94
N CYS A 245 -24.50 -31.68 -16.04
CA CYS A 245 -23.53 -32.70 -16.43
C CYS A 245 -24.24 -33.93 -17.01
N LYS A 246 -24.45 -33.97 -18.33
CA LYS A 246 -24.61 -35.23 -19.05
C LYS A 246 -23.24 -35.78 -19.40
N GLY A 247 -22.73 -36.68 -18.56
CA GLY A 247 -21.52 -37.43 -18.85
C GLY A 247 -21.73 -38.33 -20.07
N ARG A 248 -20.83 -38.23 -21.05
CA ARG A 248 -20.62 -39.26 -22.07
C ARG A 248 -19.13 -39.57 -22.14
N PHE A 249 -18.82 -40.83 -21.84
CA PHE A 249 -17.50 -41.43 -21.97
C PHE A 249 -16.97 -41.27 -23.40
N GLY A 250 -15.71 -40.85 -23.52
CA GLY A 250 -14.93 -40.89 -24.75
C GLY A 250 -13.45 -40.94 -24.42
N TRP A 251 -12.85 -42.13 -24.55
CA TRP A 251 -11.40 -42.31 -24.54
C TRP A 251 -10.85 -41.81 -25.86
N PHE A 252 -9.81 -40.96 -25.87
CA PHE A 252 -8.71 -41.05 -26.83
C PHE A 252 -7.47 -40.32 -26.32
N THR A 253 -6.33 -40.89 -26.73
CA THR A 253 -4.95 -40.72 -26.31
C THR A 253 -4.25 -39.50 -26.93
N GLY A 254 -3.33 -38.85 -26.20
CA GLY A 254 -2.27 -38.03 -26.81
C GLY A 254 -1.78 -36.82 -25.99
N LEU A 255 -0.50 -36.87 -25.57
CA LEU A 255 0.49 -35.78 -25.42
C LEU A 255 0.01 -34.36 -25.82
N GLN A 256 0.21 -33.25 -25.08
CA GLN A 256 1.15 -32.87 -24.02
C GLN A 256 0.51 -31.88 -23.05
N LEU A 257 0.82 -32.05 -21.76
CA LEU A 257 0.71 -31.02 -20.73
C LEU A 257 2.08 -30.35 -20.59
N ARG A 258 2.17 -29.03 -20.75
CA ARG A 258 3.25 -28.22 -20.16
C ARG A 258 2.65 -27.16 -19.25
N LEU A 259 2.84 -27.38 -17.95
CA LEU A 259 2.82 -26.39 -16.88
C LEU A 259 4.05 -25.49 -17.01
N ILE A 260 3.87 -24.16 -16.89
CA ILE A 260 4.84 -23.28 -16.23
C ILE A 260 4.07 -22.32 -15.32
N LEU A 261 4.13 -22.64 -14.02
CA LEU A 261 3.88 -21.77 -12.87
C LEU A 261 5.24 -21.66 -12.17
N MET A 262 5.89 -20.51 -12.23
CA MET A 262 6.98 -20.05 -11.34
C MET A 262 7.49 -18.69 -11.87
N GLY A 263 7.70 -17.65 -11.07
CA GLY A 263 7.64 -17.59 -9.62
C GLY A 263 8.06 -16.24 -9.05
N ILE A 264 8.05 -16.19 -7.72
CA ILE A 264 8.82 -15.24 -6.91
C ILE A 264 9.63 -16.12 -5.94
N MET A 265 10.95 -16.16 -6.14
CA MET A 265 11.91 -16.67 -5.16
C MET A 265 12.87 -15.53 -4.86
N THR A 266 12.80 -15.01 -3.64
CA THR A 266 13.86 -14.20 -3.04
C THR A 266 14.92 -15.13 -2.47
N THR A 267 16.17 -14.82 -2.81
CA THR A 267 17.39 -15.46 -2.33
C THR A 267 17.65 -15.18 -0.85
N SER A 268 18.00 -16.20 -0.08
CA SER A 268 18.84 -16.04 1.12
C SER A 268 19.76 -17.24 1.24
N LEU A 269 21.06 -16.99 1.06
CA LEU A 269 22.16 -17.92 1.30
C LEU A 269 22.27 -18.21 2.80
N ILE A 270 22.18 -19.47 3.20
CA ILE A 270 22.59 -19.91 4.55
C ILE A 270 23.65 -21.01 4.38
N LYS A 271 24.88 -20.70 4.81
CA LYS A 271 25.95 -21.70 5.04
C LYS A 271 25.57 -22.53 6.26
N CYS A 272 25.44 -23.85 6.12
CA CYS A 272 25.35 -24.78 7.26
C CYS A 272 26.60 -25.65 7.33
N ASN A 273 27.34 -25.56 8.44
CA ASN A 273 28.36 -26.52 8.84
C ASN A 273 27.66 -27.81 9.35
N PHE A 274 28.06 -28.96 8.82
CA PHE A 274 27.60 -30.27 9.31
C PHE A 274 28.56 -30.83 10.35
N THR A 275 28.03 -31.34 11.46
CA THR A 275 28.76 -32.28 12.34
C THR A 275 28.05 -33.63 12.25
N ILE A 276 28.77 -34.66 11.79
CA ILE A 276 28.24 -36.02 11.67
C ILE A 276 28.45 -36.76 12.99
N ARG A 277 27.44 -37.47 13.49
CA ARG A 277 27.62 -38.53 14.50
C ARG A 277 27.09 -39.87 13.97
N PRO A 278 27.76 -40.99 14.27
CA PRO A 278 27.40 -42.29 13.68
C PRO A 278 26.22 -42.96 14.39
N LEU A 279 25.46 -43.74 13.63
CA LEU A 279 24.31 -44.54 14.06
C LEU A 279 24.74 -45.63 15.04
N LYS A 280 24.04 -45.75 16.18
CA LYS A 280 24.11 -46.92 17.06
C LYS A 280 23.22 -48.03 16.50
N ASN A 281 23.79 -49.22 16.33
CA ASN A 281 23.08 -50.46 16.04
C ASN A 281 22.18 -50.85 17.23
N GLY A 282 20.92 -51.20 16.94
CA GLY A 282 20.01 -51.83 17.92
C GLY A 282 20.34 -53.31 18.13
N PRO A 283 19.92 -53.91 19.26
CA PRO A 283 20.36 -55.24 19.70
C PRO A 283 19.72 -56.37 18.91
N LYS A 284 20.40 -57.52 18.97
CA LYS A 284 20.24 -58.76 18.19
C LYS A 284 18.85 -59.37 18.20
#